data_AF-A0A7U9H4M9-F1
#
_entry.id   AF-A0A7U9H4M9-F1
#
_cell.length_a   1.000
_cell.length_b   1.000
_cell.length_c   1.000
_cell.angle_alpha   90.00
_cell.angle_beta   90.00
_cell.angle_gamma   90.00
#
_symmetry.space_group_name_H-M   'P 1'
#
loop_
_entity.id
_entity.type
_entity.pdbx_description
1 polymer ?
#
loop_
_entity_poly.entity_id
_entity_poly.type
_entity_poly.pdbx_seq_one_letter_code
_entity_poly.pdbx_strand_id
1 'polypeptide(L)'
;MYHDVNYLLSRLINGPLLLRQVYFASSNGPAPDLAYKVDFPRLEIVLEGEFVDTGTGATLVSGDILYVPAGGWNFPQWETPATTFSVLFGKQQLGFSVVQWDGKQYQNLAKQHVARRGPRIGSFLLQTLNEMQMQPQEQQTARHFSKPFAITSTNVMPPR
;
A
#
# COMPACT_ATOMS: atom_id res chain seq x y z
N MET A 1 -22.84 -0.73 -7.36
CA MET A 1 -22.01 -0.77 -6.14
C MET A 1 -22.11 0.57 -5.43
N TYR A 2 -22.24 0.58 -4.10
CA TYR A 2 -22.21 1.81 -3.31
C TYR A 2 -20.75 2.23 -3.10
N HIS A 3 -20.34 3.33 -3.72
CA HIS A 3 -18.99 3.89 -3.57
C HIS A 3 -18.89 4.87 -2.39
N ASP A 4 -19.80 4.78 -1.42
CA ASP A 4 -19.75 5.61 -0.23
C ASP A 4 -18.48 5.32 0.59
N VAL A 5 -17.75 6.37 0.95
CA VAL A 5 -16.46 6.26 1.64
C VAL A 5 -16.61 5.61 3.01
N ASN A 6 -17.69 5.90 3.76
CA ASN A 6 -17.90 5.31 5.08
C ASN A 6 -18.21 3.81 4.97
N TYR A 7 -18.98 3.42 3.95
CA TYR A 7 -19.22 2.00 3.65
C TYR A 7 -17.91 1.27 3.31
N LEU A 8 -17.08 1.85 2.44
CA LEU A 8 -15.79 1.26 2.07
C LEU A 8 -14.82 1.17 3.25
N LEU A 9 -14.74 2.21 4.07
CA LEU A 9 -13.97 2.17 5.32
C LEU A 9 -14.48 1.06 6.25
N SER A 10 -15.80 0.93 6.40
CA SER A 10 -16.40 -0.13 7.22
C SER A 10 -16.07 -1.53 6.67
N ARG A 11 -16.01 -1.69 5.34
CA ARG A 11 -15.61 -2.93 4.66
C ARG A 11 -14.12 -3.22 4.80
N LEU A 12 -13.26 -2.20 4.83
CA LEU A 12 -11.83 -2.39 5.06
C LEU A 12 -11.54 -2.79 6.51
N ILE A 13 -12.33 -2.28 7.47
CA ILE A 13 -12.15 -2.55 8.90
C ILE A 13 -12.80 -3.88 9.31
N ASN A 14 -14.02 -4.14 8.84
CA ASN A 14 -14.86 -5.26 9.31
C ASN A 14 -15.20 -6.27 8.22
N GLY A 15 -14.83 -6.00 6.97
CA GLY A 15 -15.21 -6.83 5.83
C GLY A 15 -14.20 -7.95 5.55
N PRO A 16 -14.49 -8.76 4.52
CA PRO A 16 -13.71 -9.95 4.20
C PRO A 16 -12.42 -9.65 3.42
N LEU A 17 -12.20 -8.40 2.98
CA LEU A 17 -10.99 -8.04 2.24
C LEU A 17 -9.80 -8.05 3.19
N LEU A 18 -8.94 -9.06 3.06
CA LEU A 18 -7.72 -9.16 3.85
C LEU A 18 -6.68 -8.19 3.28
N LEU A 19 -6.24 -7.25 4.11
CA LEU A 19 -5.08 -6.42 3.78
C LEU A 19 -3.84 -7.32 3.74
N ARG A 20 -3.05 -7.15 2.67
CA ARG A 20 -1.93 -8.01 2.35
C ARG A 20 -0.63 -7.28 2.68
N GLN A 21 0.17 -6.98 1.65
CA GLN A 21 1.47 -6.36 1.82
C GLN A 21 1.44 -4.87 1.52
N VAL A 22 2.35 -4.14 2.17
CA VAL A 22 2.57 -2.72 1.94
C VAL A 22 3.79 -2.56 1.04
N TYR A 23 3.59 -1.93 -0.11
CA TYR A 23 4.62 -1.47 -1.02
C TYR A 23 4.93 0.00 -0.73
N PHE A 24 6.20 0.37 -0.88
CA PHE A 24 6.68 1.72 -0.63
C PHE A 24 7.18 2.31 -1.93
N ALA A 25 6.49 3.35 -2.43
CA ALA A 25 6.89 4.02 -3.65
C ALA A 25 8.25 4.70 -3.48
N SER A 26 9.08 4.61 -4.51
CA SER A 26 10.43 5.18 -4.48
C SER A 26 10.37 6.70 -4.41
N SER A 27 11.16 7.27 -3.50
CA SER A 27 11.48 8.70 -3.46
C SER A 27 12.81 9.01 -4.17
N ASN A 28 13.50 7.99 -4.69
CA ASN A 28 14.84 8.14 -5.25
C ASN A 28 14.76 8.29 -6.78
N GLY A 29 14.90 9.53 -7.23
CA GLY A 29 14.99 9.89 -8.64
C GLY A 29 13.91 10.87 -9.09
N PRO A 30 14.16 11.65 -10.15
CA PRO A 30 13.14 12.53 -10.72
C PRO A 30 11.93 11.70 -11.16
N ALA A 31 10.73 12.21 -10.87
CA ALA A 31 9.50 11.59 -11.35
C ALA A 31 9.49 11.62 -12.89
N PRO A 32 9.22 10.48 -13.56
CA PRO A 32 8.99 10.47 -15.00
C PRO A 32 7.84 11.38 -15.40
N ASP A 33 7.80 11.77 -16.68
CA ASP A 33 6.64 12.46 -17.24
C ASP A 33 5.39 11.59 -17.04
N LEU A 34 4.27 12.21 -16.63
CA LEU A 34 2.98 11.57 -16.31
C LEU A 34 2.94 10.73 -15.01
N ALA A 35 4.04 10.61 -14.28
CA ALA A 35 4.01 9.97 -12.96
C ALA A 35 3.18 10.80 -11.95
N TYR A 36 2.50 10.13 -11.03
CA TYR A 36 1.71 10.77 -10.00
C TYR A 36 2.60 11.18 -8.83
N LYS A 37 3.09 12.42 -8.85
CA LYS A 37 3.81 13.02 -7.74
C LYS A 37 2.83 13.62 -6.71
N VAL A 38 3.11 13.41 -5.43
CA VAL A 38 2.27 13.93 -4.34
C VAL A 38 3.09 14.79 -3.37
N ASP A 39 2.53 15.93 -2.95
CA ASP A 39 3.15 16.80 -1.94
C ASP A 39 2.89 16.33 -0.50
N PHE A 40 1.88 15.48 -0.33
CA PHE A 40 1.46 14.92 0.96
C PHE A 40 1.46 13.40 0.88
N PRO A 41 1.70 12.69 2.00
CA PRO A 41 1.70 11.24 1.98
C PRO A 41 0.35 10.69 1.50
N ARG A 42 0.40 9.62 0.73
CA ARG A 42 -0.79 8.94 0.21
C ARG A 42 -0.70 7.45 0.51
N LEU A 43 -1.81 6.90 1.00
CA LEU A 43 -2.05 5.46 0.97
C LEU A 43 -3.02 5.15 -0.16
N GLU A 44 -2.72 4.14 -0.95
CA GLU A 44 -3.59 3.58 -1.99
C GLU A 44 -3.83 2.12 -1.64
N ILE A 45 -5.09 1.67 -1.65
CA ILE A 45 -5.47 0.28 -1.39
C ILE A 45 -6.16 -0.24 -2.65
N VAL A 46 -5.71 -1.38 -3.16
CA VAL A 46 -6.40 -2.05 -4.27
C VAL A 46 -7.64 -2.73 -3.72
N LEU A 47 -8.81 -2.27 -4.14
CA LEU A 47 -10.08 -2.89 -3.76
C LEU A 47 -10.38 -4.09 -4.67
N GLU A 48 -10.22 -3.90 -5.98
CA GLU A 48 -10.54 -4.90 -7.00
C GLU A 48 -9.55 -4.79 -8.17
N GLY A 49 -9.28 -5.93 -8.82
CA GLY A 49 -8.34 -6.00 -9.95
C GLY A 49 -6.88 -5.91 -9.51
N GLU A 50 -6.05 -5.46 -10.44
CA GLU A 50 -4.60 -5.31 -10.25
C GLU A 50 -4.02 -4.22 -11.15
N PHE A 51 -2.85 -3.72 -10.78
CA PHE A 51 -2.06 -2.84 -11.63
C PHE A 51 -0.57 -3.02 -11.36
N VAL A 52 0.26 -2.69 -12.36
CA VAL A 52 1.72 -2.69 -12.20
C VAL A 52 2.16 -1.27 -11.86
N ASP A 53 2.85 -1.08 -10.73
CA ASP A 53 3.49 0.20 -10.43
C ASP A 53 4.94 0.17 -10.87
N THR A 54 5.25 0.87 -11.96
CA THR A 54 6.62 0.94 -12.49
C THR A 54 7.59 1.67 -11.54
N GLY A 55 7.07 2.51 -10.62
CA GLY A 55 7.89 3.16 -9.60
C GLY A 55 8.42 2.21 -8.53
N THR A 56 7.68 1.14 -8.21
CA THR A 56 8.13 0.07 -7.29
C THR A 56 8.60 -1.18 -8.01
N GLY A 57 8.27 -1.34 -9.29
CA GLY A 57 8.50 -2.56 -10.07
C GLY A 57 7.59 -3.73 -9.66
N ALA A 58 6.52 -3.46 -8.91
CA ALA A 58 5.64 -4.47 -8.35
C ALA A 58 4.25 -4.49 -9.02
N THR A 59 3.64 -5.68 -9.08
CA THR A 59 2.22 -5.82 -9.37
C THR A 59 1.43 -5.79 -8.07
N LEU A 60 0.56 -4.80 -7.93
CA LEU A 60 -0.35 -4.66 -6.80
C LEU A 60 -1.69 -5.27 -7.16
N VAL A 61 -2.18 -6.17 -6.32
CA VAL A 61 -3.47 -6.85 -6.50
C VAL A 61 -4.42 -6.53 -5.34
N SER A 62 -5.70 -6.88 -5.47
CA SER A 62 -6.71 -6.67 -4.41
C SER A 62 -6.19 -7.04 -3.01
N GLY A 63 -6.31 -6.08 -2.08
CA GLY A 63 -5.83 -6.14 -0.70
C GLY A 63 -4.40 -5.59 -0.49
N ASP A 64 -3.62 -5.40 -1.54
CA ASP A 64 -2.31 -4.75 -1.43
C ASP A 64 -2.44 -3.24 -1.22
N ILE A 65 -1.42 -2.68 -0.58
CA ILE A 65 -1.36 -1.27 -0.20
C ILE A 65 -0.11 -0.64 -0.81
N LEU A 66 -0.24 0.51 -1.46
CA LEU A 66 0.87 1.36 -1.86
C LEU A 66 0.94 2.58 -0.93
N TYR A 67 2.07 2.77 -0.28
CA TYR A 67 2.39 3.99 0.43
C TYR A 67 3.32 4.86 -0.41
N VAL A 68 2.89 6.08 -0.70
CA VAL A 68 3.69 7.11 -1.36
C VAL A 68 4.02 8.19 -0.34
N PRO A 69 5.30 8.39 0.03
CA PRO A 69 5.67 9.43 0.98
C PRO A 69 5.48 10.83 0.38
N ALA A 70 5.49 11.86 1.24
CA ALA A 70 5.47 13.25 0.77
C ALA A 70 6.68 13.53 -0.15
N GLY A 71 6.43 14.15 -1.30
CA GLY A 71 7.43 14.40 -2.34
C GLY A 71 7.76 13.19 -3.22
N GLY A 72 7.24 12.01 -2.86
CA GLY A 72 7.36 10.78 -3.64
C GLY A 72 6.41 10.76 -4.84
N TRP A 73 6.57 9.72 -5.66
CA TRP A 73 5.75 9.51 -6.85
C TRP A 73 5.51 8.02 -7.05
N ASN A 74 4.44 7.68 -7.75
CA ASN A 74 4.19 6.35 -8.29
C ASN A 74 3.71 6.46 -9.74
N PHE A 75 3.83 5.37 -10.50
CA PHE A 75 3.49 5.36 -11.91
C PHE A 75 2.79 4.05 -12.30
N PRO A 76 1.46 4.00 -12.08
CA PRO A 76 0.66 2.82 -12.31
C PRO A 76 0.41 2.61 -13.81
N GLN A 77 0.54 1.37 -14.25
CA GLN A 77 0.22 0.86 -15.57
C GLN A 77 -0.98 -0.07 -15.44
N TRP A 78 -2.07 0.31 -16.09
CA TRP A 78 -3.35 -0.39 -15.99
C TRP A 78 -3.61 -1.21 -17.25
N GLU A 79 -3.34 -2.50 -17.19
CA GLU A 79 -3.64 -3.43 -18.28
C GLU A 79 -5.06 -3.98 -18.18
N THR A 80 -5.59 -4.11 -16.96
CA THR A 80 -6.94 -4.61 -16.68
C THR A 80 -7.73 -3.60 -15.83
N PRO A 81 -9.08 -3.67 -15.85
CA PRO A 81 -9.89 -2.84 -14.98
C PRO A 81 -9.56 -3.06 -13.51
N ALA A 82 -9.45 -1.97 -12.75
CA ALA A 82 -9.10 -2.02 -11.34
C ALA A 82 -9.73 -0.86 -10.58
N THR A 83 -10.04 -1.08 -9.31
CA THR A 83 -10.64 -0.10 -8.41
C THR A 83 -9.72 0.10 -7.23
N THR A 84 -9.38 1.36 -6.94
CA THR A 84 -8.50 1.74 -5.85
C THR A 84 -9.18 2.72 -4.90
N PHE A 85 -8.81 2.63 -3.63
CA PHE A 85 -9.19 3.56 -2.59
C PHE A 85 -7.94 4.26 -2.08
N SER A 86 -7.92 5.60 -2.17
CA SER A 86 -6.80 6.41 -1.71
C SER A 86 -7.18 7.28 -0.52
N VAL A 87 -6.23 7.37 0.43
CA VAL A 87 -6.25 8.28 1.57
C VAL A 87 -5.06 9.23 1.44
N LEU A 88 -5.34 10.50 1.18
CA LEU A 88 -4.35 11.58 1.14
C LEU A 88 -4.26 12.27 2.50
N PHE A 89 -3.04 12.35 3.02
CA PHE A 89 -2.76 12.84 4.36
C PHE A 89 -2.37 14.33 4.37
N GLY A 90 -3.33 15.21 4.05
CA GLY A 90 -3.11 16.67 4.08
C GLY A 90 -2.88 17.25 5.48
N LYS A 91 -2.35 18.48 5.55
CA LYS A 91 -1.99 19.13 6.83
C LYS A 91 -3.15 19.21 7.83
N GLN A 92 -4.34 19.58 7.36
CA GLN A 92 -5.52 19.84 8.20
C GLN A 92 -6.70 18.91 7.90
N GLN A 93 -6.60 18.07 6.86
CA GLN A 93 -7.68 17.22 6.40
C GLN A 93 -7.17 15.90 5.83
N LEU A 94 -7.98 14.87 5.95
CA LEU A 94 -7.83 13.64 5.17
C LEU A 94 -8.69 13.76 3.91
N GLY A 95 -8.07 13.51 2.76
CA GLY A 95 -8.79 13.30 1.50
C GLY A 95 -8.99 11.82 1.27
N PHE A 96 -10.20 11.43 0.92
CA PHE A 96 -10.56 10.08 0.52
C PHE A 96 -11.01 10.12 -0.93
N SER A 97 -10.54 9.17 -1.73
CA SER A 97 -10.94 9.04 -3.13
C SER A 97 -11.10 7.58 -3.51
N VAL A 98 -12.11 7.27 -4.31
CA VAL A 98 -12.28 5.98 -4.97
C VAL A 98 -12.16 6.23 -6.46
N VAL A 99 -11.19 5.58 -7.09
CA VAL A 99 -10.95 5.70 -8.53
C VAL A 99 -11.05 4.32 -9.15
N GLN A 100 -11.72 4.24 -10.29
CA GLN A 100 -11.75 3.05 -11.11
C GLN A 100 -11.12 3.34 -12.46
N TRP A 101 -10.25 2.45 -12.90
CA TRP A 101 -9.88 2.31 -14.30
C TRP A 101 -10.80 1.26 -14.92
N ASP A 102 -11.57 1.63 -15.96
CA ASP A 102 -12.52 0.73 -16.61
C ASP A 102 -11.94 -0.01 -17.83
N GLY A 103 -10.62 0.10 -18.06
CA GLY A 103 -9.95 -0.38 -19.27
C GLY A 103 -9.81 0.67 -20.37
N LYS A 104 -10.46 1.83 -20.23
CA LYS A 104 -10.43 2.93 -21.22
C LYS A 104 -10.11 4.27 -20.58
N GLN A 105 -10.67 4.56 -19.40
CA GLN A 105 -10.53 5.84 -18.72
C GLN A 105 -10.64 5.71 -17.21
N TYR A 106 -10.18 6.75 -16.52
CA TYR A 106 -10.37 6.89 -15.08
C TYR A 106 -11.75 7.45 -14.76
N GLN A 107 -12.42 6.83 -13.79
CA GLN A 107 -13.67 7.29 -13.22
C GLN A 107 -13.48 7.60 -11.74
N ASN A 108 -13.81 8.82 -11.33
CA ASN A 108 -13.87 9.18 -9.91
C ASN A 108 -15.21 8.75 -9.35
N LEU A 109 -15.23 7.64 -8.62
CA LEU A 109 -16.45 7.04 -8.09
C LEU A 109 -16.90 7.70 -6.78
N ALA A 110 -15.95 8.17 -5.98
CA ALA A 110 -16.23 8.96 -4.78
C ALA A 110 -15.04 9.85 -4.39
N LYS A 111 -15.35 10.99 -3.77
CA LYS A 111 -14.35 11.89 -3.20
C LYS A 111 -14.93 12.57 -1.96
N GLN A 112 -14.22 12.49 -0.85
CA GLN A 112 -14.63 13.09 0.41
C GLN A 112 -13.44 13.72 1.11
N HIS A 113 -13.67 14.81 1.83
CA HIS A 113 -12.69 15.42 2.70
C HIS A 113 -13.21 15.45 4.14
N VAL A 114 -12.37 15.08 5.09
CA VAL A 114 -12.70 15.13 6.52
C VAL A 114 -11.63 15.93 7.24
N ALA A 115 -12.03 16.95 7.98
CA ALA A 115 -11.13 17.73 8.82
C ALA A 115 -10.47 16.82 9.88
N ARG A 116 -9.17 16.99 10.11
CA ARG A 116 -8.45 16.28 11.17
C ARG A 116 -8.79 16.92 12.51
N ARG A 117 -9.82 16.42 13.17
CA ARG A 117 -10.23 16.87 14.51
C ARG A 117 -9.28 16.29 15.55
N GLY A 118 -8.16 16.97 15.79
CA GLY A 118 -7.18 16.65 16.81
C GLY A 118 -5.79 16.33 16.24
N PRO A 119 -4.72 16.61 16.99
CA PRO A 119 -3.34 16.59 16.48
C PRO A 119 -2.82 15.22 16.03
N ARG A 120 -3.55 14.13 16.30
CA ARG A 120 -3.04 12.75 16.16
C ARG A 120 -3.81 11.87 15.16
N ILE A 121 -4.87 12.37 14.52
CA ILE A 121 -5.65 11.56 13.57
C ILE A 121 -4.78 11.21 12.36
N GLY A 122 -4.45 9.92 12.22
CA GLY A 122 -3.59 9.39 11.16
C GLY A 122 -2.08 9.63 11.36
N SER A 123 -1.65 10.34 12.41
CA SER A 123 -0.22 10.66 12.61
C SER A 123 0.61 9.44 12.98
N PHE A 124 0.09 8.56 13.85
CA PHE A 124 0.78 7.33 14.24
C PHE A 124 0.92 6.37 13.06
N LEU A 125 -0.14 6.24 12.24
CA LEU A 125 -0.08 5.44 11.02
C LEU A 125 1.01 5.94 10.07
N LEU A 126 1.06 7.26 9.82
CA LEU A 126 2.11 7.86 9.00
C LEU A 126 3.51 7.68 9.59
N GLN A 127 3.66 7.84 10.89
CA GLN A 127 4.93 7.66 11.58
C GLN A 127 5.43 6.23 11.39
N THR A 128 4.58 5.23 11.68
CA THR A 128 4.92 3.81 11.51
C THR A 128 5.25 3.47 10.06
N LEU A 129 4.50 3.99 9.08
CA LEU A 129 4.79 3.78 7.65
C LEU A 129 6.12 4.40 7.23
N ASN A 130 6.42 5.62 7.67
CA ASN A 130 7.70 6.27 7.39
C ASN A 130 8.88 5.50 8.04
N GLU A 131 8.72 5.04 9.28
CA GLU A 131 9.74 4.24 9.97
C GLU A 131 9.99 2.91 9.23
N MET A 132 8.92 2.20 8.84
CA MET A 132 9.02 0.99 8.03
C MET A 132 9.70 1.23 6.69
N GLN A 133 9.43 2.37 6.03
CA GLN A 133 10.10 2.75 4.79
C GLN A 133 11.61 2.96 4.99
N MET A 134 12.01 3.57 6.11
CA MET A 134 13.41 3.85 6.45
C MET A 134 14.18 2.61 6.91
N GLN A 135 13.51 1.49 7.17
CA GLN A 135 14.11 0.21 7.58
C GLN A 135 13.83 -0.96 6.60
N PRO A 136 14.24 -0.90 5.32
CA PRO A 136 13.96 -1.97 4.36
C PRO A 136 14.60 -3.33 4.74
N GLN A 137 15.72 -3.31 5.47
CA GLN A 137 16.49 -4.50 5.84
C GLN A 137 15.81 -5.39 6.90
N GLU A 138 14.99 -4.82 7.79
CA GLU A 138 14.28 -5.62 8.79
C GLU A 138 13.12 -6.43 8.16
N GLN A 139 12.48 -5.88 7.12
CA GLN A 139 11.45 -6.60 6.34
C GLN A 139 12.02 -7.81 5.57
N GLN A 140 13.28 -7.74 5.13
CA GLN A 140 13.95 -8.88 4.47
C GLN A 140 14.39 -9.95 5.48
N THR A 141 14.76 -9.54 6.70
CA THR A 141 15.16 -10.47 7.76
C THR A 141 13.97 -11.29 8.28
N ALA A 142 12.76 -10.73 8.33
CA ALA A 142 11.53 -11.47 8.66
C ALA A 142 11.19 -12.61 7.67
N ARG A 143 11.63 -12.51 6.41
CA ARG A 143 11.46 -13.58 5.40
C ARG A 143 12.43 -14.75 5.56
N HIS A 144 13.48 -14.62 6.36
CA HIS A 144 14.50 -15.67 6.52
C HIS A 144 14.26 -16.62 7.70
N PHE A 145 13.24 -16.39 8.54
CA PHE A 145 12.90 -17.28 9.66
C PHE A 145 11.90 -18.39 9.32
N SER A 146 11.44 -18.51 8.07
CA SER A 146 10.64 -19.66 7.60
C SER A 146 11.48 -20.72 6.91
N LYS A 147 12.56 -21.18 7.55
CA LYS A 147 13.17 -22.49 7.26
C LYS A 147 13.12 -23.32 8.54
N PRO A 148 12.41 -24.47 8.55
CA PRO A 148 12.36 -25.31 9.73
C PRO A 148 13.78 -25.81 10.03
N PHE A 149 14.24 -25.55 11.25
CA PHE A 149 15.36 -26.23 11.87
C PHE A 149 15.03 -27.73 11.93
N ALA A 150 15.42 -28.48 10.91
CA ALA A 150 15.49 -29.94 10.99
C ALA A 150 16.79 -30.31 11.71
N ILE A 151 16.74 -30.34 13.04
CA ILE A 151 17.76 -31.03 13.83
C ILE A 151 17.39 -32.52 13.78
N THR A 152 17.90 -33.25 12.79
CA THR A 152 17.90 -34.70 12.84
C THR A 152 19.17 -35.12 13.57
N SER A 153 19.04 -35.36 14.87
CA SER A 153 20.07 -36.04 15.65
C SER A 153 20.02 -37.52 15.29
N THR A 154 20.93 -37.99 14.44
CA THR A 154 21.20 -39.42 14.25
C THR A 154 22.63 -39.72 14.65
N ASN A 155 22.71 -40.26 15.85
CA ASN A 155 23.84 -40.92 16.47
C ASN A 155 24.33 -42.10 15.60
N VAL A 156 25.58 -42.07 15.12
CA VAL A 156 26.27 -43.27 14.62
C VAL A 156 27.78 -43.16 14.92
N MET A 157 28.25 -43.92 15.91
CA MET A 157 29.67 -44.26 16.10
C MET A 157 30.19 -45.09 14.92
N PRO A 158 31.45 -44.96 14.50
CA PRO A 158 32.16 -46.04 13.82
C PRO A 158 33.10 -46.78 14.77
N PRO A 159 33.40 -48.07 14.51
CA PRO A 159 34.08 -48.96 15.44
C PRO A 159 35.62 -48.95 15.27
N ARG A 160 36.27 -49.19 16.42
CA ARG A 160 37.66 -49.57 16.71
C ARG A 160 38.78 -48.63 16.25
#